data_AF-A0A412FNS9-F1
#
_entry.id   AF-A0A412FNS9-F1
#
_cell.length_a   1.000
_cell.length_b   1.000
_cell.length_c   1.000
_cell.angle_alpha   90.00
_cell.angle_beta   90.00
_cell.angle_gamma   90.00
#
_symmetry.space_group_name_H-M   'P 1'
#
loop_
_entity.id
_entity.type
_entity.pdbx_description
1 polymer ?
#
loop_
_entity_poly.entity_id
_entity_poly.type
_entity_poly.pdbx_seq_one_letter_code
_entity_poly.pdbx_strand_id
1 'polypeptide(L)'
;MRFNKQVTIIAELHSQKNISEEECLKLLLDFRRKHLCINRTNYCSITGVNKTHAILQLNSFIEKGMIHRYGSGKAVVYIQG
;
A
#
# COMPACT_ATOMS: atom_id res chain seq x y z
N MET A 1 -30.58 8.97 7.10
CA MET A 1 -29.39 8.21 6.65
C MET A 1 -28.14 8.87 7.23
N ARG A 2 -27.53 8.26 8.25
CA ARG A 2 -26.27 8.76 8.84
C ARG A 2 -25.11 8.29 7.96
N PHE A 3 -24.70 9.14 7.02
CA PHE A 3 -23.41 8.96 6.35
C PHE A 3 -22.32 9.11 7.41
N ASN A 4 -21.61 8.02 7.66
CA ASN A 4 -20.66 7.89 8.76
C ASN A 4 -19.52 8.92 8.61
N LYS A 5 -19.42 9.83 9.58
CA LYS A 5 -18.29 10.77 9.79
C LYS A 5 -16.90 10.11 9.77
N GLN A 6 -16.81 8.78 9.87
CA GLN A 6 -15.56 8.02 9.77
C GLN A 6 -14.96 8.01 8.36
N VAL A 7 -15.76 8.18 7.31
CA VAL A 7 -15.26 8.18 5.92
C VAL A 7 -14.56 9.51 5.59
N THR A 8 -14.93 10.61 6.26
CA THR A 8 -14.36 11.94 6.05
C THR A 8 -12.93 12.07 6.58
N ILE A 9 -12.60 11.41 7.71
CA ILE A 9 -11.26 11.47 8.32
C ILE A 9 -10.18 10.86 7.42
N ILE A 10 -10.53 9.85 6.60
CA ILE A 10 -9.57 9.21 5.68
C ILE A 10 -9.28 10.13 4.48
N ALA A 11 -10.26 10.92 4.03
CA ALA A 11 -10.09 11.84 2.91
C ALA A 11 -9.29 13.11 3.29
N GLU A 12 -9.39 13.58 4.54
CA GLU A 12 -8.67 14.77 5.04
C GLU A 12 -7.17 14.53 5.31
N LEU A 13 -6.69 13.27 5.25
CA LEU A 13 -5.26 12.93 5.32
C LEU A 13 -4.53 13.07 3.96
N HIS A 14 -5.19 13.58 2.92
CA HIS A 14 -4.57 13.98 1.65
C HIS A 14 -3.63 15.21 1.76
N SER A 15 -3.31 15.67 2.97
CA SER A 15 -2.10 16.48 3.19
C SER A 15 -0.91 15.56 2.96
N GLN A 16 -0.07 15.86 1.96
CA GLN A 16 1.14 15.12 1.60
C GLN A 16 2.03 14.86 2.84
N LYS A 17 1.72 13.81 3.60
CA LYS A 17 2.62 13.26 4.60
C LYS A 17 3.75 12.64 3.80
N ASN A 18 4.94 13.22 3.93
CA ASN A 18 6.18 12.57 3.50
C ASN A 18 6.40 11.35 4.40
N ILE A 19 5.68 10.26 4.10
CA ILE A 19 5.91 8.96 4.72
C ILE A 19 7.21 8.38 4.17
N SER A 20 8.08 7.90 5.05
CA SER A 20 9.35 7.31 4.62
C SER A 20 9.13 5.92 4.00
N GLU A 21 10.14 5.41 3.29
CA GLU A 21 10.09 4.07 2.73
C GLU A 21 10.00 3.01 3.86
N GLU A 22 10.65 3.24 5.00
CA GLU A 22 10.61 2.34 6.17
C GLU A 22 9.22 2.26 6.80
N GLU A 23 8.54 3.40 6.95
CA GLU A 23 7.16 3.43 7.45
C GLU A 23 6.21 2.76 6.46
N CYS A 24 6.42 2.95 5.15
CA CYS A 24 5.66 2.24 4.13
C CYS A 24 5.86 0.72 4.21
N LEU A 25 7.09 0.26 4.43
CA LEU A 25 7.41 -1.16 4.61
C LEU A 25 6.73 -1.71 5.87
N LYS A 26 6.75 -0.97 6.98
CA LYS A 26 6.08 -1.38 8.21
C LYS A 26 4.58 -1.57 8.01
N LEU A 27 3.92 -0.60 7.36
CA LEU A 27 2.49 -0.69 7.04
C LEU A 27 2.17 -1.87 6.12
N LEU A 28 3.01 -2.11 5.12
CA LEU A 28 2.90 -3.27 4.22
C LEU A 28 2.97 -4.60 4.99
N LEU A 29 3.93 -4.73 5.90
CA LEU A 29 4.11 -5.93 6.72
C LEU A 29 2.94 -6.11 7.71
N ASP A 30 2.46 -5.04 8.33
CA ASP A 30 1.32 -5.07 9.26
C ASP A 30 0.01 -5.44 8.55
N PHE A 31 -0.24 -4.89 7.36
CA PHE A 31 -1.39 -5.27 6.54
C PHE A 31 -1.35 -6.77 6.22
N ARG A 32 -0.17 -7.30 5.91
CA ARG A 32 0.00 -8.71 5.55
C ARG A 32 -0.27 -9.68 6.70
N ARG A 33 -0.10 -9.25 7.97
CA ARG A 33 -0.49 -10.09 9.13
C ARG A 33 -1.98 -10.46 9.12
N LYS A 34 -2.82 -9.68 8.44
CA LYS A 34 -4.27 -9.90 8.32
C LYS A 34 -4.71 -10.35 6.92
N HIS A 35 -3.85 -10.21 5.92
CA HIS A 35 -4.17 -10.43 4.50
C HIS A 35 -3.04 -11.18 3.78
N LEU A 36 -3.37 -12.27 3.08
CA LEU A 36 -2.37 -13.13 2.41
C LEU A 36 -1.61 -12.43 1.26
N CYS A 37 -2.22 -11.42 0.64
CA CYS A 37 -1.63 -10.69 -0.47
C CYS A 37 -2.08 -9.23 -0.48
N ILE A 38 -1.32 -8.38 -1.14
CA ILE A 38 -1.65 -6.96 -1.32
C ILE A 38 -1.60 -6.60 -2.80
N ASN A 39 -2.49 -5.73 -3.27
CA ASN A 39 -2.38 -5.13 -4.61
C ASN A 39 -1.96 -3.66 -4.48
N ARG A 40 -1.60 -3.01 -5.60
CA ARG A 40 -1.18 -1.60 -5.60
C ARG A 40 -2.23 -0.67 -4.98
N THR A 41 -3.52 -0.91 -5.22
CA THR A 41 -4.60 -0.06 -4.70
C THR A 41 -4.63 -0.12 -3.17
N ASN A 42 -4.59 -1.32 -2.61
CA ASN A 42 -4.51 -1.51 -1.16
C ASN A 42 -3.26 -0.85 -0.59
N TYR A 43 -2.12 -0.98 -1.27
CA TYR A 43 -0.87 -0.34 -0.86
C TYR A 43 -0.98 1.19 -0.82
N CYS A 44 -1.54 1.82 -1.88
CA CYS A 44 -1.83 3.25 -1.88
C CYS A 44 -2.78 3.65 -0.74
N SER A 45 -3.81 2.84 -0.46
CA SER A 45 -4.77 3.13 0.61
C SER A 45 -4.15 3.07 2.00
N ILE A 46 -3.24 2.13 2.28
CA ILE A 46 -2.63 2.02 3.61
C ILE A 46 -1.47 3.00 3.82
N THR A 47 -0.72 3.34 2.76
CA THR A 47 0.45 4.23 2.87
C THR A 47 0.13 5.69 2.57
N GLY A 48 -0.99 5.97 1.88
CA GLY A 48 -1.35 7.30 1.39
C GLY A 48 -0.51 7.79 0.21
N VAL A 49 0.43 6.97 -0.31
CA VAL A 49 1.27 7.38 -1.43
C VAL A 49 0.52 7.31 -2.75
N ASN A 50 0.85 8.23 -3.66
CA ASN A 50 0.25 8.24 -4.99
C ASN A 50 0.68 7.01 -5.82
N LYS A 51 -0.04 6.78 -6.92
CA LYS A 51 0.16 5.61 -7.80
C LYS A 51 1.60 5.47 -8.30
N THR A 52 2.24 6.57 -8.68
CA THR A 52 3.61 6.55 -9.23
C THR A 52 4.61 6.15 -8.17
N HIS A 53 4.52 6.75 -6.98
CA HIS A 53 5.39 6.42 -5.86
C HIS A 53 5.18 4.98 -5.36
N ALA A 54 3.93 4.52 -5.32
CA ALA A 54 3.62 3.13 -4.99
C ALA A 54 4.31 2.13 -5.91
N ILE A 55 4.32 2.39 -7.23
CA ILE A 55 4.99 1.51 -8.19
C ILE A 55 6.50 1.48 -7.93
N LEU A 56 7.12 2.63 -7.69
CA LEU A 56 8.56 2.71 -7.40
C LEU A 56 8.93 1.95 -6.13
N GLN A 57 8.19 2.17 -5.04
CA GLN A 57 8.44 1.48 -3.76
C GLN A 57 8.20 -0.03 -3.87
N LEU A 58 7.11 -0.46 -4.52
CA LEU A 58 6.83 -1.89 -4.71
C LEU A 58 7.92 -2.57 -5.57
N ASN A 59 8.45 -1.89 -6.59
CA ASN A 59 9.57 -2.42 -7.37
C ASN A 59 10.87 -2.47 -6.54
N SER A 60 11.18 -1.43 -5.77
CA SER A 60 12.30 -1.43 -4.80
C SER A 60 12.20 -2.60 -3.83
N PHE A 61 11.02 -2.87 -3.28
CA PHE A 61 10.80 -4.01 -2.39
C PHE A 61 10.96 -5.37 -3.08
N ILE A 62 10.63 -5.48 -4.37
CA ILE A 62 10.91 -6.68 -5.16
C ILE A 62 12.42 -6.86 -5.35
N GLU A 63 13.13 -5.81 -5.75
CA GLU A 63 14.58 -5.83 -5.96
C GLU A 63 15.34 -6.18 -4.68
N LYS A 64 14.84 -5.70 -3.53
CA LYS A 64 15.37 -6.03 -2.19
C LYS A 64 14.96 -7.43 -1.69
N GLY A 65 14.13 -8.17 -2.42
CA GLY A 65 13.65 -9.51 -2.01
C GLY A 65 12.66 -9.50 -0.85
N MET A 66 12.02 -8.36 -0.56
CA MET A 66 11.05 -8.23 0.55
C MET A 66 9.67 -8.77 0.17
N ILE A 67 9.33 -8.68 -1.11
CA ILE A 67 8.07 -9.16 -1.69
C ILE A 67 8.30 -9.73 -3.10
N HIS A 68 7.38 -10.58 -3.53
CA HIS A 68 7.34 -11.14 -4.87
C HIS A 68 6.08 -10.69 -5.62
N ARG A 69 6.20 -10.42 -6.92
CA ARG A 69 5.08 -10.07 -7.81
C ARG A 69 4.44 -11.32 -8.40
N TYR A 70 3.12 -11.45 -8.27
CA TYR A 70 2.32 -12.50 -8.88
C TYR A 70 1.20 -11.93 -9.75
N GLY A 71 0.86 -12.62 -10.83
CA GLY A 71 -0.16 -12.20 -11.78
C GLY A 71 0.31 -11.13 -12.78
N SER A 72 -0.64 -10.60 -13.55
CA SER A 72 -0.40 -9.63 -14.62
C SER A 72 -1.53 -8.59 -14.72
N GLY A 73 -1.20 -7.41 -15.24
CA GLY A 73 -2.15 -6.31 -15.44
C GLY A 73 -2.90 -5.92 -14.16
N LYS A 74 -4.25 -6.03 -14.18
CA LYS A 74 -5.12 -5.71 -13.04
C LYS A 74 -5.11 -6.80 -11.95
N ALA A 75 -4.66 -8.00 -12.26
CA ALA A 75 -4.59 -9.13 -11.33
C ALA A 75 -3.25 -9.20 -10.57
N VAL A 76 -2.40 -8.17 -10.68
CA VAL A 76 -1.12 -8.14 -9.96
C VAL A 76 -1.36 -8.04 -8.46
N VAL A 77 -0.79 -8.99 -7.74
CA VAL A 77 -0.68 -8.98 -6.28
C VAL A 77 0.77 -9.19 -5.87
N TYR A 78 1.10 -8.73 -4.68
CA TYR A 78 2.41 -8.89 -4.07
C TYR A 78 2.26 -9.75 -2.82
N ILE A 79 3.13 -10.74 -2.70
CA ILE A 79 3.20 -11.65 -1.54
C ILE A 79 4.59 -11.58 -0.92
N GLN A 80 4.78 -12.23 0.22
CA GLN A 80 6.04 -12.20 0.93
C GLN A 80 7.22 -12.81 0.13
N GLY A 81 8.38 -12.17 0.29
CA GLY A 81 9.72 -12.63 -0.07
C GLY A 81 10.12 -13.92 0.64
#